data_AF-A0A1J1IU20-F1
#
_entry.id   AF-A0A1J1IU20-F1
#
_cell.length_a   1.000
_cell.length_b   1.000
_cell.length_c   1.000
_cell.angle_alpha   90.00
_cell.angle_beta   90.00
_cell.angle_gamma   90.00
#
_symmetry.space_group_name_H-M   'P 1'
#
loop_
_entity.id
_entity.type
_entity.pdbx_description
1 polymer ?
#
loop_
_entity_poly.entity_id
_entity_poly.type
_entity_poly.pdbx_seq_one_letter_code
_entity_poly.pdbx_strand_id
1 'polypeptide(L)'
;MINIGPETDSEDELPPSWEERVTNDGNVYYLNHPMKLTQWTHPRTNKMKRVHGDLPFGWEKRVEDDGRILFINAQKNIQSFTDPRLAFAVEEQSQGSHIRQRFDASSTAFSVLHGKDLTGRVALISGCNSGIGLETARSLAFYGCEIIFACRNRKSSNEAIDELLKERKDLRLHFMSVDLSDLRSCRKFCEDVKLKYKRIDFLILNAGVFALPHSLTQDGIETTFQVSHLSHFYITLQLADRLNHESRVIVISSESHRFATLPTSGLTRDQLSPPYSKYWSMIQYNNSKLCNVLFAHELSRRWQSRGISVFVLHPGNMVSTSLPRNWWFYRFLFALVRPFTKSLQQAASTTIYCATAPELTGLTGVYFNNCYICQPSKLSQNETLAKELWRLSQEMIGEIFESYGKFFYFSFSNMLKKSSIILVTLLILIRITYGKRGPHHPRGEYIVKRETKKQEFTEHLSHDAEHIEEDLTGMHVHHKDVAEMTEEEKSFYYFKIHDTDNNDNLDGLEMIKAAMHRHGNFEMQDELNHVTMVVDEFLDFADLNKDGFLNYAEYIKAMNSSQDESPPLSSTNEESSENQLN
;
A
#
# COMPACT_ATOMS: atom_id res chain seq x y z
N MET A 1 12.13 -6.77 -72.08
CA MET A 1 12.79 -5.87 -71.11
C MET A 1 11.85 -4.72 -70.85
N ILE A 2 11.09 -4.80 -69.75
CA ILE A 2 10.28 -3.67 -69.25
C ILE A 2 11.01 -3.20 -68.01
N ASN A 3 11.49 -1.97 -68.08
CA ASN A 3 12.24 -1.29 -67.03
C ASN A 3 11.25 -0.85 -65.95
N ILE A 4 11.18 -1.58 -64.84
CA ILE A 4 10.42 -1.18 -63.66
C ILE A 4 11.37 -0.33 -62.82
N GLY A 5 11.23 0.98 -62.90
CA GLY A 5 11.91 1.92 -62.00
C GLY A 5 11.38 1.78 -60.56
N PRO A 6 12.15 2.21 -59.55
CA PRO A 6 11.75 2.09 -58.16
C PRO A 6 10.54 2.99 -57.87
N GLU A 7 9.45 2.41 -57.38
CA GLU A 7 8.32 3.13 -56.80
C GLU A 7 8.82 3.87 -55.55
N THR A 8 9.05 5.18 -55.67
CA THR A 8 9.46 6.07 -54.59
C THR A 8 8.24 6.78 -54.00
N ASP A 9 8.03 6.59 -52.69
CA ASP A 9 7.27 7.42 -51.72
C ASP A 9 5.92 8.01 -52.15
N SER A 10 4.83 7.26 -51.94
CA SER A 10 3.44 7.74 -52.08
C SER A 10 2.67 7.90 -50.75
N GLU A 11 3.33 7.71 -49.59
CA GLU A 11 2.65 7.79 -48.28
C GLU A 11 2.46 9.23 -47.78
N ASP A 12 3.32 10.16 -48.22
CA ASP A 12 3.33 11.57 -47.82
C ASP A 12 2.50 12.50 -48.71
N GLU A 13 1.87 11.98 -49.78
CA GLU A 13 1.01 12.79 -50.64
C GLU A 13 -0.36 13.03 -50.02
N LEU A 14 -0.72 14.31 -49.85
CA LEU A 14 -2.02 14.75 -49.37
C LEU A 14 -3.15 14.35 -50.33
N PRO A 15 -4.32 13.92 -49.83
CA PRO A 15 -5.47 13.69 -50.69
C PRO A 15 -5.91 14.98 -51.40
N PRO A 16 -6.57 14.87 -52.57
CA PRO A 16 -7.11 16.03 -53.27
C PRO A 16 -7.97 16.89 -52.34
N SER A 17 -7.76 18.20 -52.35
CA SER A 17 -8.44 19.20 -51.51
C SER A 17 -7.91 19.39 -50.09
N TRP A 18 -6.79 18.74 -49.73
CA TRP A 18 -6.06 19.00 -48.48
C TRP A 18 -4.83 19.88 -48.72
N GLU A 19 -4.57 20.79 -47.77
CA GLU A 19 -3.42 21.68 -47.74
C GLU A 19 -2.69 21.53 -46.40
N GLU A 20 -1.35 21.48 -46.42
CA GLU A 20 -0.51 21.46 -45.22
C GLU A 20 -0.01 22.87 -44.90
N ARG A 21 -0.08 23.26 -43.62
CA ARG A 21 0.32 24.58 -43.11
C ARG A 21 1.06 24.47 -41.79
N VAL A 22 1.76 25.55 -41.44
CA VAL A 22 2.57 25.63 -40.22
C VAL A 22 2.10 26.81 -39.36
N THR A 23 1.98 26.59 -38.05
CA THR A 23 1.76 27.66 -37.07
C THR A 23 3.05 28.46 -36.80
N ASN A 24 2.92 29.62 -36.14
CA ASN A 24 4.10 30.40 -35.72
C ASN A 24 5.02 29.61 -34.77
N ASP A 25 4.46 28.68 -33.98
CA ASP A 25 5.20 27.84 -33.02
C ASP A 25 5.81 26.57 -33.66
N GLY A 26 5.72 26.45 -34.99
CA GLY A 26 6.33 25.36 -35.77
C GLY A 26 5.48 24.09 -35.88
N ASN A 27 4.23 24.10 -35.40
CA ASN A 27 3.36 22.91 -35.48
C ASN A 27 2.71 22.83 -36.87
N VAL A 28 2.71 21.64 -37.46
CA VAL A 28 2.09 21.40 -38.76
C VAL A 28 0.63 21.00 -38.58
N TYR A 29 -0.26 21.56 -39.40
CA TYR A 29 -1.69 21.23 -39.44
C TYR A 29 -2.19 21.14 -40.87
N TYR A 30 -3.28 20.39 -41.06
CA TYR A 30 -3.85 20.07 -42.36
C TYR A 30 -5.24 20.66 -42.49
N LEU A 31 -5.49 21.36 -43.59
CA LEU A 31 -6.73 22.04 -43.91
C LEU A 31 -7.43 21.31 -45.07
N ASN A 32 -8.70 20.98 -44.90
CA ASN A 32 -9.55 20.51 -46.00
C ASN A 32 -10.42 21.68 -46.50
N HIS A 33 -10.23 22.11 -47.75
CA HIS A 33 -10.94 23.29 -48.27
C HIS A 33 -12.46 23.09 -48.42
N PRO A 34 -12.97 21.98 -48.97
CA PRO A 34 -14.41 21.76 -49.10
C PRO A 34 -15.13 21.66 -47.75
N MET A 35 -14.52 20.97 -46.78
CA MET A 35 -15.14 20.70 -45.48
C MET A 35 -14.86 21.79 -44.44
N LYS A 36 -14.00 22.77 -44.76
CA LYS A 36 -13.51 23.80 -43.83
C LYS A 36 -13.01 23.20 -42.50
N LEU A 37 -12.37 22.03 -42.60
CA LEU A 37 -11.89 21.27 -41.45
C LEU A 37 -10.39 21.46 -41.28
N THR A 38 -9.94 21.66 -40.05
CA THR A 38 -8.52 21.63 -39.67
C THR A 38 -8.24 20.44 -38.77
N GLN A 39 -7.12 19.75 -38.98
CA GLN A 39 -6.65 18.69 -38.10
C GLN A 39 -5.13 18.71 -37.96
N TRP A 40 -4.61 18.13 -36.88
CA TRP A 40 -3.18 18.11 -36.57
C TRP A 40 -2.44 16.90 -37.14
N THR A 41 -3.17 15.91 -37.64
CA THR A 41 -2.63 14.65 -38.15
C THR A 41 -2.77 14.56 -39.66
N HIS A 42 -1.81 13.94 -40.34
CA HIS A 42 -1.86 13.75 -41.78
C HIS A 42 -3.09 12.89 -42.14
N PRO A 43 -3.92 13.30 -43.12
CA PRO A 43 -5.19 12.62 -43.44
C PRO A 43 -5.05 11.17 -43.91
N ARG A 44 -3.87 10.74 -44.38
CA ARG A 44 -3.61 9.34 -44.79
C ARG A 44 -2.84 8.54 -43.74
N THR A 45 -1.80 9.14 -43.16
CA THR A 45 -0.85 8.42 -42.28
C THR A 45 -1.18 8.60 -40.80
N ASN A 46 -2.07 9.52 -40.44
CA ASN A 46 -2.40 9.92 -39.07
C ASN A 46 -1.20 10.40 -38.24
N LYS A 47 -0.07 10.72 -38.86
CA LYS A 47 1.14 11.21 -38.19
C LYS A 47 1.09 12.72 -37.99
N MET A 48 1.69 13.19 -36.91
CA MET A 48 1.91 14.62 -36.66
C MET A 48 3.29 15.01 -37.18
N LYS A 49 3.44 16.25 -37.65
CA LYS A 49 4.71 16.81 -38.12
C LYS A 49 5.01 18.12 -37.38
N ARG A 50 6.30 18.41 -37.21
CA ARG A 50 6.77 19.67 -36.64
C ARG A 50 7.98 20.18 -37.42
N VAL A 51 8.02 21.48 -37.68
CA VAL A 51 9.20 22.13 -38.24
C VAL A 51 9.98 22.81 -37.11
N HIS A 52 11.31 22.72 -37.18
CA HIS A 52 12.21 23.30 -36.19
C HIS A 52 13.11 24.36 -36.82
N GLY A 53 13.42 25.41 -36.05
CA GLY A 53 14.40 26.43 -36.42
C GLY A 53 13.85 27.61 -37.24
N ASP A 54 14.78 28.49 -37.58
CA ASP A 54 14.53 29.67 -38.42
C ASP A 54 14.33 29.28 -39.89
N LEU A 55 13.87 30.23 -40.71
CA LEU A 55 13.77 30.02 -42.15
C LEU A 55 15.14 29.64 -42.75
N PRO A 56 15.18 28.75 -43.75
CA PRO A 56 16.45 28.38 -44.39
C PRO A 56 17.15 29.62 -44.97
N PHE A 57 18.48 29.57 -45.02
CA PHE A 57 19.29 30.71 -45.48
C PHE A 57 18.78 31.32 -46.81
N GLY A 58 18.59 32.64 -46.80
CA GLY A 58 18.11 33.41 -47.94
C GLY A 58 16.59 33.48 -48.10
N TRP A 59 15.80 32.81 -47.24
CA TRP A 59 14.35 32.94 -47.20
C TRP A 59 13.88 34.00 -46.20
N GLU A 60 12.92 34.82 -46.62
CA GLU A 60 12.29 35.85 -45.80
C GLU A 60 10.77 35.69 -45.82
N LYS A 61 10.12 36.05 -44.71
CA LYS A 61 8.66 36.03 -44.56
C LYS A 61 8.13 37.45 -44.72
N ARG A 62 7.18 37.64 -45.65
CA ARG A 62 6.42 38.88 -45.84
C ARG A 62 4.94 38.61 -45.64
N VAL A 63 4.23 39.57 -45.04
CA VAL A 63 2.77 39.55 -44.95
C VAL A 63 2.24 40.51 -46.00
N GLU A 64 1.41 40.00 -46.90
CA GLU A 64 0.74 40.79 -47.93
C GLU A 64 -0.46 41.56 -47.34
N ASP A 65 -0.97 42.56 -48.06
CA ASP A 65 -2.05 43.45 -47.60
C ASP A 65 -3.37 42.71 -47.30
N ASP A 66 -3.56 41.53 -47.86
CA ASP A 66 -4.72 40.65 -47.61
C ASP A 66 -4.53 39.69 -46.41
N GLY A 67 -3.41 39.82 -45.68
CA GLY A 67 -3.05 39.01 -44.53
C GLY A 67 -2.41 37.66 -44.87
N ARG A 68 -2.18 37.34 -46.15
CA ARG A 68 -1.48 36.12 -46.55
C ARG A 68 0.01 36.23 -46.30
N ILE A 69 0.62 35.09 -45.98
CA ILE A 69 2.06 34.99 -45.76
C ILE A 69 2.72 34.55 -47.07
N LEU A 70 3.66 35.36 -47.55
CA LEU A 70 4.50 35.08 -48.70
C LEU A 70 5.94 34.83 -48.25
N PHE A 71 6.53 33.72 -48.69
CA PHE A 71 7.93 33.38 -48.47
C PHE A 71 8.74 33.72 -49.72
N ILE A 72 9.77 34.55 -49.57
CA ILE A 72 10.57 35.08 -50.67
C ILE A 72 12.02 34.65 -50.47
N ASN A 73 12.63 34.03 -51.48
CA ASN A 73 14.07 33.81 -51.52
C ASN A 73 14.73 34.81 -52.48
N ALA A 74 15.28 35.90 -51.93
CA ALA A 74 15.85 37.00 -52.72
C ALA A 74 17.10 36.58 -53.53
N GLN A 75 17.84 35.57 -53.09
CA GLN A 75 19.05 35.11 -53.78
C GLN A 75 18.74 34.23 -55.00
N LYS A 76 17.67 33.42 -54.91
CA LYS A 76 17.23 32.53 -56.00
C LYS A 76 16.09 33.10 -56.84
N ASN A 77 15.55 34.26 -56.44
CA ASN A 77 14.41 34.93 -57.08
C ASN A 77 13.15 34.05 -57.13
N ILE A 78 12.91 33.28 -56.05
CA ILE A 78 11.78 32.36 -55.91
C ILE A 78 10.80 32.92 -54.88
N GLN A 79 9.50 32.77 -55.13
CA GLN A 79 8.43 33.12 -54.20
C GLN A 79 7.50 31.92 -54.00
N SER A 80 7.03 31.71 -52.78
CA SER A 80 6.16 30.59 -52.41
C SER A 80 5.17 31.01 -51.32
N PHE A 81 3.93 30.55 -51.40
CA PHE A 81 2.95 30.65 -50.30
C PHE A 81 3.06 29.48 -49.32
N THR A 82 3.82 28.45 -49.67
CA THR A 82 4.12 27.29 -48.83
C THR A 82 5.39 27.55 -48.04
N ASP A 83 5.35 27.29 -46.73
CA ASP A 83 6.50 27.49 -45.83
C ASP A 83 7.68 26.59 -46.25
N PRO A 84 8.86 27.16 -46.57
CA PRO A 84 10.00 26.39 -47.04
C PRO A 84 10.55 25.42 -45.99
N ARG A 85 10.19 25.57 -44.71
CA ARG A 85 10.57 24.65 -43.63
C ARG A 85 9.81 23.32 -43.70
N LEU A 86 8.68 23.26 -44.40
CA LEU A 86 7.90 22.02 -44.55
C LEU A 86 8.70 20.89 -45.21
N ALA A 87 9.63 21.23 -46.11
CA ALA A 87 10.54 20.25 -46.71
C ALA A 87 11.48 19.58 -45.68
N PHE A 88 11.62 20.17 -44.49
CA PHE A 88 12.42 19.66 -43.38
C PHE A 88 11.55 19.34 -42.15
N ALA A 89 10.22 19.22 -42.34
CA ALA A 89 9.32 18.85 -41.26
C ALA A 89 9.67 17.46 -40.75
N VAL A 90 9.91 17.36 -39.45
CA VAL A 90 10.18 16.10 -38.77
C VAL A 90 8.85 15.54 -38.29
N GLU A 91 8.58 14.27 -38.59
CA GLU A 91 7.45 13.57 -37.97
C GLU A 91 7.62 13.63 -36.46
N GLU A 92 6.62 14.15 -35.75
CA GLU A 92 6.61 14.14 -34.29
C GLU A 92 6.36 12.71 -33.86
N GLN A 93 7.46 12.01 -33.62
CA GLN A 93 7.43 10.63 -33.17
C GLN A 93 6.84 10.61 -31.76
N SER A 94 5.81 9.79 -31.55
CA SER A 94 5.36 9.45 -30.19
C SER A 94 6.57 8.92 -29.40
N GLN A 95 6.63 9.19 -28.09
CA GLN A 95 7.77 8.91 -27.19
C GLN A 95 8.21 7.41 -27.08
N GLY A 96 7.95 6.55 -28.06
CA GLY A 96 8.33 5.14 -28.08
C GLY A 96 8.77 4.58 -29.45
N SER A 97 8.86 5.37 -30.52
CA SER A 97 9.21 4.89 -31.88
C SER A 97 10.58 4.20 -31.99
N HIS A 98 11.52 4.51 -31.09
CA HIS A 98 12.88 3.96 -31.12
C HIS A 98 13.11 2.76 -30.17
N ILE A 99 12.11 2.32 -29.41
CA ILE A 99 12.27 1.16 -28.53
C ILE A 99 11.98 -0.12 -29.31
N ARG A 100 13.03 -0.90 -29.59
CA ARG A 100 12.87 -2.23 -30.18
C ARG A 100 12.01 -3.10 -29.26
N GLN A 101 10.85 -3.54 -29.73
CA GLN A 101 9.99 -4.44 -28.99
C GLN A 101 10.66 -5.82 -28.85
N ARG A 102 11.14 -6.13 -27.64
CA ARG A 102 11.80 -7.40 -27.31
C ARG A 102 10.91 -8.38 -26.57
N PHE A 103 9.86 -7.87 -25.93
CA PHE A 103 8.98 -8.62 -25.05
C PHE A 103 7.51 -8.41 -25.46
N ASP A 104 6.67 -9.34 -25.04
CA ASP A 104 5.26 -9.40 -25.40
C ASP A 104 4.40 -9.96 -24.24
N ALA A 105 3.14 -10.30 -24.54
CA ALA A 105 2.20 -10.81 -23.55
C ALA A 105 2.59 -12.19 -22.97
N SER A 106 3.39 -12.97 -23.69
CA SER A 106 3.83 -14.31 -23.30
C SER A 106 5.11 -14.30 -22.46
N SER A 107 5.83 -13.18 -22.47
CA SER A 107 7.10 -12.99 -21.77
C SER A 107 6.94 -13.12 -20.25
N THR A 108 7.86 -13.84 -19.61
CA THR A 108 7.94 -14.03 -18.16
C THR A 108 8.85 -13.01 -17.51
N ALA A 109 8.67 -12.72 -16.22
CA ALA A 109 9.56 -11.86 -15.44
C ALA A 109 11.03 -12.34 -15.53
N PHE A 110 11.29 -13.65 -15.44
CA PHE A 110 12.63 -14.19 -15.62
C PHE A 110 13.20 -13.98 -17.03
N SER A 111 12.38 -14.05 -18.09
CA SER A 111 12.86 -13.75 -19.45
C SER A 111 13.30 -12.28 -19.59
N VAL A 112 12.60 -11.36 -18.92
CA VAL A 112 12.94 -9.93 -18.90
C VAL A 112 14.22 -9.66 -18.11
N LEU A 113 14.48 -10.45 -17.07
CA LEU A 113 15.67 -10.33 -16.22
C LEU A 113 16.88 -11.08 -16.76
N HIS A 114 16.73 -11.88 -17.80
CA HIS A 114 17.82 -12.72 -18.32
C HIS A 114 19.09 -11.89 -18.59
N GLY A 115 20.21 -12.33 -17.99
CA GLY A 115 21.52 -11.67 -18.13
C GLY A 115 21.68 -10.37 -17.32
N LYS A 116 20.77 -10.05 -16.39
CA LYS A 116 20.90 -8.90 -15.49
C LYS A 116 21.49 -9.29 -14.14
N ASP A 117 22.10 -8.32 -13.48
CA ASP A 117 22.50 -8.40 -12.07
C ASP A 117 21.97 -7.14 -11.37
N LEU A 118 21.20 -7.34 -10.31
CA LEU A 118 20.58 -6.29 -9.50
C LEU A 118 21.22 -6.22 -8.10
N THR A 119 22.37 -6.85 -7.91
CA THR A 119 23.15 -6.73 -6.67
C THR A 119 23.39 -5.26 -6.32
N GLY A 120 23.21 -4.92 -5.04
CA GLY A 120 23.30 -3.54 -4.55
C GLY A 120 22.09 -2.64 -4.86
N ARG A 121 21.10 -3.09 -5.65
CA ARG A 121 19.84 -2.37 -5.86
C ARG A 121 18.82 -2.71 -4.78
N VAL A 122 17.99 -1.74 -4.40
CA VAL A 122 16.92 -1.88 -3.40
C VAL A 122 15.55 -1.62 -4.03
N ALA A 123 14.62 -2.57 -3.88
CA ALA A 123 13.24 -2.45 -4.29
C ALA A 123 12.29 -2.37 -3.09
N LEU A 124 11.43 -1.37 -3.05
CA LEU A 124 10.31 -1.29 -2.13
C LEU A 124 9.03 -1.66 -2.87
N ILE A 125 8.36 -2.73 -2.43
CA ILE A 125 7.18 -3.25 -3.11
C ILE A 125 6.02 -3.31 -2.13
N SER A 126 4.94 -2.58 -2.43
CA SER A 126 3.73 -2.63 -1.61
C SER A 126 2.89 -3.88 -1.94
N GLY A 127 2.40 -4.58 -0.92
CA GLY A 127 1.50 -5.73 -1.08
C GLY A 127 2.15 -6.92 -1.81
N CYS A 128 3.39 -7.26 -1.47
CA CYS A 128 4.15 -8.35 -2.08
C CYS A 128 4.20 -9.64 -1.26
N ASN A 129 3.26 -9.85 -0.33
CA ASN A 129 3.09 -11.12 0.38
C ASN A 129 2.24 -12.14 -0.40
N SER A 130 1.67 -11.78 -1.55
CA SER A 130 0.91 -12.71 -2.40
C SER A 130 0.82 -12.23 -3.86
N GLY A 131 0.39 -13.14 -4.74
CA GLY A 131 0.02 -12.83 -6.13
C GLY A 131 1.15 -12.18 -6.95
N ILE A 132 0.80 -11.18 -7.76
CA ILE A 132 1.73 -10.50 -8.68
C ILE A 132 2.84 -9.77 -7.90
N GLY A 133 2.52 -9.20 -6.73
CA GLY A 133 3.50 -8.52 -5.89
C GLY A 133 4.57 -9.49 -5.38
N LEU A 134 4.17 -10.67 -4.90
CA LEU A 134 5.10 -11.70 -4.45
C LEU A 134 5.97 -12.23 -5.59
N GLU A 135 5.39 -12.44 -6.77
CA GLU A 135 6.18 -12.88 -7.93
C GLU A 135 7.15 -11.81 -8.43
N THR A 136 6.76 -10.52 -8.33
CA THR A 136 7.66 -9.39 -8.62
C THR A 136 8.81 -9.36 -7.61
N ALA A 137 8.53 -9.53 -6.33
CA ALA A 137 9.54 -9.61 -5.27
C ALA A 137 10.50 -10.78 -5.47
N ARG A 138 9.97 -11.99 -5.69
CA ARG A 138 10.72 -13.20 -6.01
C ARG A 138 11.64 -12.98 -7.21
N SER A 139 11.09 -12.45 -8.30
CA SER A 139 11.83 -12.24 -9.54
C SER A 139 13.01 -11.28 -9.35
N LEU A 140 12.82 -10.14 -8.69
CA LEU A 140 13.91 -9.20 -8.42
C LEU A 140 14.94 -9.76 -7.44
N ALA A 141 14.49 -10.41 -6.36
CA ALA A 141 15.36 -11.01 -5.36
C ALA A 141 16.28 -12.07 -5.96
N PHE A 142 15.74 -12.89 -6.86
CA PHE A 142 16.45 -13.96 -7.56
C PHE A 142 17.59 -13.45 -8.46
N TYR A 143 17.60 -12.16 -8.77
CA TYR A 143 18.63 -11.49 -9.53
C TYR A 143 19.48 -10.55 -8.65
N GLY A 144 19.49 -10.78 -7.33
CA GLY A 144 20.38 -10.09 -6.39
C GLY A 144 19.81 -8.82 -5.77
N CYS A 145 18.60 -8.39 -6.14
CA CYS A 145 17.98 -7.19 -5.58
C CYS A 145 17.58 -7.40 -4.11
N GLU A 146 17.81 -6.40 -3.28
CA GLU A 146 17.30 -6.38 -1.91
C GLU A 146 15.84 -5.89 -1.90
N ILE A 147 14.95 -6.65 -1.26
CA ILE A 147 13.51 -6.39 -1.31
C ILE A 147 12.97 -5.98 0.06
N ILE A 148 12.31 -4.83 0.08
CA ILE A 148 11.51 -4.36 1.21
C ILE A 148 10.06 -4.80 0.98
N PHE A 149 9.61 -5.75 1.79
CA PHE A 149 8.24 -6.24 1.83
C PHE A 149 7.36 -5.26 2.60
N ALA A 150 6.79 -4.28 1.89
CA ALA A 150 5.90 -3.29 2.46
C ALA A 150 4.46 -3.84 2.52
N CYS A 151 4.14 -4.51 3.62
CA CYS A 151 2.91 -5.28 3.78
C CYS A 151 2.24 -5.04 5.14
N ARG A 152 0.92 -5.25 5.21
CA ARG A 152 0.14 -5.06 6.45
C ARG A 152 0.34 -6.18 7.46
N ASN A 153 0.29 -7.44 7.02
CA ASN A 153 0.28 -8.60 7.89
C ASN A 153 1.68 -9.23 7.98
N ARG A 154 2.29 -9.15 9.17
CA ARG A 154 3.64 -9.69 9.46
C ARG A 154 3.71 -11.20 9.23
N LYS A 155 2.78 -11.98 9.79
CA LYS A 155 2.78 -13.45 9.71
C LYS A 155 2.81 -13.93 8.26
N SER A 156 1.85 -13.51 7.45
CA SER A 156 1.78 -13.90 6.03
C SER A 156 2.97 -13.40 5.20
N SER A 157 3.59 -12.28 5.59
CA SER A 157 4.76 -11.76 4.89
C SER A 157 6.00 -12.56 5.23
N ASN A 158 6.17 -12.94 6.50
CA ASN A 158 7.26 -13.80 6.95
C ASN A 158 7.13 -15.22 6.36
N GLU A 159 5.92 -15.80 6.33
CA GLU A 159 5.67 -17.08 5.67
C GLU A 159 6.11 -17.04 4.19
N ALA A 160 5.74 -16.00 3.45
CA ALA A 160 6.18 -15.82 2.06
C ALA A 160 7.70 -15.62 1.92
N ILE A 161 8.33 -14.88 2.85
CA ILE A 161 9.79 -14.71 2.89
C ILE A 161 10.47 -16.05 3.15
N ASP A 162 9.99 -16.84 4.10
CA ASP A 162 10.55 -18.14 4.46
C ASP A 162 10.43 -19.14 3.30
N GLU A 163 9.32 -19.13 2.55
CA GLU A 163 9.15 -19.91 1.32
C GLU A 163 10.22 -19.54 0.27
N LEU A 164 10.46 -18.25 0.06
CA LEU A 164 11.51 -17.80 -0.87
C LEU A 164 12.92 -18.18 -0.39
N LEU A 165 13.17 -18.11 0.92
CA LEU A 165 14.46 -18.47 1.52
C LEU A 165 14.73 -19.98 1.47
N LYS A 166 13.68 -20.82 1.47
CA LYS A 166 13.80 -22.26 1.20
C LYS A 166 14.26 -22.53 -0.23
N GLU A 167 13.82 -21.74 -1.19
CA GLU A 167 14.25 -21.85 -2.59
C GLU A 167 15.67 -21.31 -2.80
N ARG A 168 16.02 -20.18 -2.17
CA ARG A 168 17.37 -19.60 -2.17
C ARG A 168 17.70 -18.91 -0.87
N LYS A 169 18.78 -19.33 -0.22
CA LYS A 169 19.16 -18.87 1.14
C LYS A 169 19.84 -17.50 1.19
N ASP A 170 20.36 -17.03 0.06
CA ASP A 170 21.16 -15.81 -0.07
C ASP A 170 20.31 -14.56 -0.39
N LEU A 171 18.98 -14.68 -0.40
CA LEU A 171 18.09 -13.57 -0.71
C LEU A 171 18.05 -12.54 0.42
N ARG A 172 18.10 -11.26 0.05
CA ARG A 172 18.00 -10.13 0.99
C ARG A 172 16.57 -9.62 1.04
N LEU A 173 15.78 -10.18 1.96
CA LEU A 173 14.35 -9.88 2.10
C LEU A 173 14.08 -9.26 3.48
N HIS A 174 13.37 -8.12 3.50
CA HIS A 174 13.10 -7.38 4.73
C HIS A 174 11.63 -7.00 4.82
N PHE A 175 10.91 -7.57 5.80
CA PHE A 175 9.56 -7.13 6.12
C PHE A 175 9.56 -5.76 6.79
N MET A 176 8.67 -4.87 6.33
CA MET A 176 8.36 -3.60 6.99
C MET A 176 6.84 -3.39 6.98
N SER A 177 6.28 -3.18 8.17
CA SER A 177 4.83 -3.08 8.35
C SER A 177 4.29 -1.77 7.77
N VAL A 178 3.26 -1.85 6.95
CA VAL A 178 2.47 -0.69 6.51
C VAL A 178 1.02 -1.08 6.26
N ASP A 179 0.12 -0.36 6.89
CA ASP A 179 -1.30 -0.40 6.57
C ASP A 179 -1.66 0.80 5.68
N LEU A 180 -1.94 0.53 4.40
CA LEU A 180 -2.34 1.57 3.46
C LEU A 180 -3.74 2.12 3.73
N SER A 181 -4.48 1.59 4.72
CA SER A 181 -5.74 2.16 5.21
C SER A 181 -5.57 3.08 6.43
N ASP A 182 -4.33 3.40 6.84
CA ASP A 182 -4.04 4.36 7.91
C ASP A 182 -2.83 5.22 7.53
N LEU A 183 -3.05 6.53 7.34
CA LEU A 183 -1.98 7.47 6.98
C LEU A 183 -0.94 7.66 8.11
N ARG A 184 -1.27 7.36 9.38
CA ARG A 184 -0.26 7.34 10.47
C ARG A 184 0.66 6.15 10.31
N SER A 185 0.12 4.98 9.98
CA SER A 185 0.90 3.80 9.62
C SER A 185 1.82 4.10 8.44
N CYS A 186 1.31 4.75 7.39
CA CYS A 186 2.11 5.17 6.24
C CYS A 186 3.22 6.16 6.61
N ARG A 187 2.96 7.11 7.52
CA ARG A 187 3.97 8.07 8.01
C ARG A 187 5.11 7.35 8.73
N LYS A 188 4.76 6.52 9.72
CA LYS A 188 5.72 5.74 10.49
C LYS A 188 6.54 4.83 9.57
N PHE A 189 5.89 4.15 8.63
CA PHE A 189 6.58 3.34 7.62
C PHE A 189 7.61 4.14 6.83
N CYS A 190 7.26 5.35 6.37
CA CYS A 190 8.20 6.20 5.62
C CYS A 190 9.39 6.65 6.49
N GLU A 191 9.15 6.96 7.77
CA GLU A 191 10.21 7.31 8.73
C GLU A 191 11.16 6.12 8.93
N ASP A 192 10.62 4.93 9.20
CA ASP A 192 11.40 3.71 9.40
C ASP A 192 12.23 3.37 8.14
N VAL A 193 11.65 3.53 6.94
CA VAL A 193 12.36 3.33 5.67
C VAL A 193 13.51 4.32 5.51
N LYS A 194 13.30 5.60 5.85
CA LYS A 194 14.35 6.63 5.77
C LYS A 194 15.47 6.42 6.78
N LEU A 195 15.17 5.82 7.93
CA LEU A 195 16.19 5.48 8.92
C LEU A 195 17.08 4.34 8.43
N LYS A 196 16.49 3.31 7.80
CA LYS A 196 17.23 2.11 7.37
C LYS A 196 17.88 2.22 5.99
N TYR A 197 17.23 2.91 5.05
CA TYR A 197 17.66 2.95 3.64
C TYR A 197 18.03 4.37 3.22
N LYS A 198 19.21 4.49 2.59
CA LYS A 198 19.68 5.76 2.02
C LYS A 198 19.12 6.00 0.61
N ARG A 199 18.78 4.93 -0.11
CA ARG A 199 18.32 4.96 -1.49
C ARG A 199 17.30 3.85 -1.74
N ILE A 200 16.34 4.12 -2.61
CA ILE A 200 15.43 3.15 -3.20
C ILE A 200 15.60 3.24 -4.72
N ASP A 201 15.97 2.14 -5.36
CA ASP A 201 16.12 2.08 -6.82
C ASP A 201 14.78 1.82 -7.51
N PHE A 202 13.95 0.95 -6.92
CA PHE A 202 12.63 0.62 -7.48
C PHE A 202 11.54 0.84 -6.43
N LEU A 203 10.67 1.82 -6.65
CA LEU A 203 9.45 2.02 -5.85
C LEU A 203 8.26 1.45 -6.61
N ILE A 204 7.76 0.30 -6.19
CA ILE A 204 6.71 -0.45 -6.88
C ILE A 204 5.40 -0.37 -6.07
N LEU A 205 4.47 0.46 -6.56
CA LEU A 205 3.17 0.72 -5.95
C LEU A 205 2.15 -0.32 -6.44
N ASN A 206 2.30 -1.55 -5.95
CA ASN A 206 1.55 -2.73 -6.41
C ASN A 206 0.26 -3.00 -5.64
N ALA A 207 0.22 -2.68 -4.34
CA ALA A 207 -0.92 -2.98 -3.50
C ALA A 207 -2.24 -2.41 -4.04
N GLY A 208 -3.31 -3.18 -3.93
CA GLY A 208 -4.64 -2.74 -4.33
C GLY A 208 -5.68 -3.71 -3.81
N VAL A 209 -6.90 -3.21 -3.65
CA VAL A 209 -8.07 -3.98 -3.25
C VAL A 209 -9.09 -3.97 -4.38
N PHE A 210 -9.88 -5.03 -4.50
CA PHE A 210 -10.83 -5.21 -5.61
C PHE A 210 -12.21 -5.55 -5.08
N ALA A 211 -13.23 -4.88 -5.64
CA ALA A 211 -14.65 -5.17 -5.44
C ALA A 211 -15.07 -5.35 -3.96
N LEU A 212 -14.55 -4.51 -3.06
CA LEU A 212 -14.97 -4.51 -1.66
C LEU A 212 -16.39 -3.92 -1.52
N PRO A 213 -17.16 -4.30 -0.49
CA PRO A 213 -18.30 -3.51 -0.03
C PRO A 213 -17.85 -2.09 0.35
N HIS A 214 -18.78 -1.14 0.37
CA HIS A 214 -18.47 0.21 0.85
C HIS A 214 -17.97 0.15 2.29
N SER A 215 -16.79 0.72 2.52
CA SER A 215 -16.21 0.87 3.84
C SER A 215 -15.31 2.10 3.88
N LEU A 216 -15.28 2.76 5.03
CA LEU A 216 -14.33 3.83 5.31
C LEU A 216 -13.14 3.26 6.06
N THR A 217 -11.97 3.82 5.78
CA THR A 217 -10.74 3.58 6.53
C THR A 217 -10.78 4.29 7.88
N GLN A 218 -9.73 4.10 8.70
CA GLN A 218 -9.55 4.86 9.95
C GLN A 218 -9.46 6.38 9.71
N ASP A 219 -9.18 6.79 8.47
CA ASP A 219 -9.02 8.18 8.06
C ASP A 219 -10.30 8.79 7.51
N GLY A 220 -11.40 8.02 7.53
CA GLY A 220 -12.70 8.45 7.01
C GLY A 220 -12.75 8.55 5.48
N ILE A 221 -11.85 7.86 4.77
CA ILE A 221 -11.81 7.82 3.31
C ILE A 221 -12.31 6.47 2.81
N GLU A 222 -12.96 6.43 1.65
CA GLU A 222 -13.34 5.18 1.00
C GLU A 222 -12.10 4.28 0.80
N THR A 223 -12.24 3.02 1.23
CA THR A 223 -11.12 2.08 1.38
C THR A 223 -10.37 1.82 0.08
N THR A 224 -11.07 1.64 -1.04
CA THR A 224 -10.46 1.34 -2.34
C THR A 224 -9.61 2.50 -2.85
N PHE A 225 -10.12 3.73 -2.74
CA PHE A 225 -9.42 4.94 -3.14
C PHE A 225 -8.21 5.19 -2.26
N GLN A 226 -8.34 5.07 -0.94
CA GLN A 226 -7.21 5.31 -0.05
C GLN A 226 -6.09 4.29 -0.27
N VAL A 227 -6.42 2.99 -0.22
CA VAL A 227 -5.42 1.92 -0.32
C VAL A 227 -4.75 1.92 -1.70
N SER A 228 -5.50 2.13 -2.77
CA SER A 228 -4.95 2.00 -4.13
C SER A 228 -4.22 3.27 -4.60
N HIS A 229 -4.67 4.45 -4.16
CA HIS A 229 -4.17 5.75 -4.65
C HIS A 229 -3.65 6.66 -3.52
N LEU A 230 -4.47 7.08 -2.55
CA LEU A 230 -4.11 8.16 -1.62
C LEU A 230 -2.88 7.85 -0.77
N SER A 231 -2.78 6.63 -0.24
CA SER A 231 -1.63 6.20 0.58
C SER A 231 -0.38 6.00 -0.25
N HIS A 232 -0.52 5.51 -1.49
CA HIS A 232 0.59 5.43 -2.44
C HIS A 232 1.10 6.80 -2.88
N PHE A 233 0.19 7.74 -3.11
CA PHE A 233 0.50 9.14 -3.37
C PHE A 233 1.33 9.72 -2.21
N TYR A 234 0.85 9.53 -0.97
CA TYR A 234 1.56 9.98 0.23
C TYR A 234 2.95 9.36 0.35
N ILE A 235 3.08 8.03 0.31
CA ILE A 235 4.36 7.31 0.44
C ILE A 235 5.35 7.77 -0.62
N THR A 236 4.91 7.92 -1.87
CA THR A 236 5.78 8.34 -2.98
C THR A 236 6.36 9.73 -2.74
N LEU A 237 5.54 10.67 -2.26
CA LEU A 237 6.01 12.02 -1.92
C LEU A 237 6.90 12.03 -0.68
N GLN A 238 6.57 11.23 0.34
CA GLN A 238 7.38 11.16 1.54
C GLN A 238 8.76 10.56 1.27
N LEU A 239 8.87 9.54 0.42
CA LEU A 239 10.13 8.89 0.08
C LEU A 239 10.88 9.60 -1.06
N ALA A 240 10.43 10.78 -1.49
CA ALA A 240 11.03 11.52 -2.58
C ALA A 240 12.54 11.76 -2.40
N ASP A 241 13.01 12.00 -1.18
CA ASP A 241 14.43 12.23 -0.84
C ASP A 241 15.30 10.95 -0.94
N ARG A 242 14.67 9.77 -1.03
CA ARG A 242 15.34 8.47 -1.21
C ARG A 242 15.38 8.02 -2.67
N LEU A 243 14.78 8.79 -3.56
CA LEU A 243 14.76 8.56 -5.01
C LEU A 243 15.67 9.56 -5.72
N ASN A 244 16.41 9.08 -6.71
CA ASN A 244 17.27 9.92 -7.56
C ASN A 244 17.12 9.56 -9.05
N HIS A 245 17.94 10.15 -9.91
CA HIS A 245 17.82 10.01 -11.37
C HIS A 245 17.94 8.57 -11.91
N GLU A 246 18.48 7.62 -11.15
CA GLU A 246 18.46 6.20 -11.56
C GLU A 246 17.24 5.45 -10.99
N SER A 247 16.54 6.04 -10.03
CA SER A 247 15.38 5.43 -9.40
C SER A 247 14.20 5.42 -10.37
N ARG A 248 13.38 4.37 -10.26
CA ARG A 248 12.16 4.22 -11.03
C ARG A 248 10.97 4.03 -10.10
N VAL A 249 9.89 4.78 -10.36
CA VAL A 249 8.59 4.58 -9.73
C VAL A 249 7.68 3.84 -10.69
N ILE A 250 7.15 2.70 -10.25
CA ILE A 250 6.27 1.86 -11.05
C ILE A 250 4.90 1.82 -10.37
N VAL A 251 3.88 2.36 -11.05
CA VAL A 251 2.51 2.46 -10.55
C VAL A 251 1.65 1.39 -11.22
N ILE A 252 1.06 0.49 -10.44
CA ILE A 252 0.21 -0.58 -10.98
C ILE A 252 -1.23 -0.07 -11.13
N SER A 253 -1.70 0.02 -12.37
CA SER A 253 -3.08 0.31 -12.75
C SER A 253 -3.79 -0.97 -13.23
N SER A 254 -4.79 -0.85 -14.11
CA SER A 254 -5.57 -1.93 -14.72
C SER A 254 -6.21 -1.42 -16.02
N GLU A 255 -6.52 -2.28 -16.99
CA GLU A 255 -7.39 -1.92 -18.14
C GLU A 255 -8.76 -1.37 -17.69
N SER A 256 -9.17 -1.65 -16.45
CA SER A 256 -10.40 -1.11 -15.88
C SER A 256 -10.43 0.43 -15.76
N HIS A 257 -9.27 1.10 -15.79
CA HIS A 257 -9.18 2.57 -15.80
C HIS A 257 -9.92 3.21 -17.00
N ARG A 258 -10.12 2.45 -18.09
CA ARG A 258 -10.85 2.90 -19.28
C ARG A 258 -12.36 3.05 -19.03
N PHE A 259 -12.89 2.39 -18.01
CA PHE A 259 -14.30 2.39 -17.63
C PHE A 259 -14.58 3.22 -16.37
N ALA A 260 -13.68 4.14 -16.03
CA ALA A 260 -13.87 5.08 -14.94
C ALA A 260 -14.93 6.14 -15.31
N THR A 261 -15.64 6.65 -14.32
CA THR A 261 -16.77 7.59 -14.48
C THR A 261 -16.47 8.96 -13.85
N LEU A 262 -15.20 9.26 -13.61
CA LEU A 262 -14.78 10.59 -13.14
C LEU A 262 -15.06 11.66 -14.20
N PRO A 263 -15.38 12.90 -13.81
CA PRO A 263 -15.61 13.98 -14.76
C PRO A 263 -14.31 14.38 -15.47
N THR A 264 -14.44 15.07 -16.60
CA THR A 264 -13.28 15.64 -17.32
C THR A 264 -12.65 16.83 -16.61
N SER A 265 -13.39 17.51 -15.73
CA SER A 265 -12.97 18.68 -14.96
C SER A 265 -13.90 18.90 -13.77
N GLY A 266 -13.47 19.65 -12.76
CA GLY A 266 -14.28 19.91 -11.58
C GLY A 266 -14.41 18.68 -10.69
N LEU A 267 -13.32 17.91 -10.55
CA LEU A 267 -13.25 16.76 -9.67
C LEU A 267 -13.56 17.16 -8.23
N THR A 268 -14.36 16.35 -7.53
CA THR A 268 -14.74 16.59 -6.13
C THR A 268 -14.34 15.42 -5.22
N ARG A 269 -14.23 15.71 -3.91
CA ARG A 269 -13.92 14.70 -2.89
C ARG A 269 -14.94 13.56 -2.88
N ASP A 270 -16.23 13.87 -3.03
CA ASP A 270 -17.31 12.88 -3.06
C ASP A 270 -17.22 11.93 -4.26
N GLN A 271 -16.55 12.30 -5.35
CA GLN A 271 -16.35 11.41 -6.49
C GLN A 271 -15.17 10.45 -6.26
N LEU A 272 -14.18 10.87 -5.47
CA LEU A 272 -13.02 10.06 -5.10
C LEU A 272 -13.33 9.14 -3.92
N SER A 273 -14.09 9.64 -2.95
CA SER A 273 -14.49 8.93 -1.73
C SER A 273 -16.02 9.04 -1.54
N PRO A 274 -16.81 8.33 -2.35
CA PRO A 274 -18.26 8.48 -2.36
C PRO A 274 -18.94 7.99 -1.08
N PRO A 275 -20.05 8.62 -0.68
CA PRO A 275 -20.90 8.10 0.38
C PRO A 275 -21.59 6.81 -0.07
N TYR A 276 -22.07 6.03 0.91
CA TYR A 276 -22.73 4.73 0.68
C TYR A 276 -23.82 4.78 -0.39
N SER A 277 -24.64 5.84 -0.40
CA SER A 277 -25.77 6.00 -1.34
C SER A 277 -25.37 6.13 -2.82
N LYS A 278 -24.12 6.49 -3.11
CA LYS A 278 -23.59 6.66 -4.47
C LYS A 278 -22.50 5.63 -4.79
N TYR A 279 -22.27 4.67 -3.90
CA TYR A 279 -21.18 3.71 -4.05
C TYR A 279 -21.56 2.56 -4.98
N TRP A 280 -20.66 2.26 -5.91
CA TRP A 280 -20.68 0.99 -6.63
C TRP A 280 -19.25 0.47 -6.76
N SER A 281 -19.00 -0.72 -6.20
CA SER A 281 -17.65 -1.25 -5.96
C SER A 281 -16.79 -1.33 -7.22
N MET A 282 -17.38 -1.70 -8.35
CA MET A 282 -16.69 -1.78 -9.63
C MET A 282 -16.36 -0.41 -10.22
N ILE A 283 -17.25 0.59 -10.14
CA ILE A 283 -16.95 1.98 -10.56
C ILE A 283 -15.84 2.52 -9.68
N GLN A 284 -15.91 2.29 -8.37
CA GLN A 284 -14.90 2.77 -7.45
C GLN A 284 -13.51 2.19 -7.74
N TYR A 285 -13.46 0.89 -8.06
CA TYR A 285 -12.22 0.26 -8.51
C TYR A 285 -11.72 0.84 -9.84
N ASN A 286 -12.60 1.05 -10.82
CA ASN A 286 -12.23 1.68 -12.09
C ASN A 286 -11.66 3.09 -11.88
N ASN A 287 -12.32 3.89 -11.03
CA ASN A 287 -11.91 5.25 -10.68
C ASN A 287 -10.56 5.25 -9.96
N SER A 288 -10.32 4.33 -9.00
CA SER A 288 -9.01 4.24 -8.32
C SER A 288 -7.88 3.86 -9.29
N LYS A 289 -8.16 3.00 -10.27
CA LYS A 289 -7.18 2.64 -11.32
C LYS A 289 -6.94 3.77 -12.32
N LEU A 290 -7.94 4.60 -12.62
CA LEU A 290 -7.74 5.86 -13.35
C LEU A 290 -6.88 6.86 -12.55
N CYS A 291 -7.12 6.99 -11.25
CA CYS A 291 -6.32 7.85 -10.38
C CYS A 291 -4.84 7.47 -10.43
N ASN A 292 -4.51 6.18 -10.46
CA ASN A 292 -3.12 5.70 -10.59
C ASN A 292 -2.46 6.16 -11.91
N VAL A 293 -3.18 6.18 -13.04
CA VAL A 293 -2.63 6.65 -14.33
C VAL A 293 -2.44 8.16 -14.32
N LEU A 294 -3.44 8.90 -13.86
CA LEU A 294 -3.36 10.37 -13.72
C LEU A 294 -2.20 10.77 -12.78
N PHE A 295 -2.06 10.06 -11.66
CA PHE A 295 -0.97 10.25 -10.71
C PHE A 295 0.39 10.04 -11.35
N ALA A 296 0.60 8.93 -12.04
CA ALA A 296 1.88 8.63 -12.67
C ALA A 296 2.26 9.68 -13.74
N HIS A 297 1.30 10.09 -14.57
CA HIS A 297 1.53 11.15 -15.55
C HIS A 297 1.87 12.49 -14.89
N GLU A 298 1.14 12.91 -13.86
CA GLU A 298 1.42 14.17 -13.16
C GLU A 298 2.75 14.11 -12.38
N LEU A 299 3.05 12.99 -11.74
CA LEU A 299 4.32 12.76 -11.07
C LEU A 299 5.49 12.83 -12.05
N SER A 300 5.35 12.23 -13.24
CA SER A 300 6.37 12.27 -14.28
C SER A 300 6.69 13.70 -14.74
N ARG A 301 5.65 14.54 -14.95
CA ARG A 301 5.83 15.96 -15.28
C ARG A 301 6.55 16.72 -14.17
N ARG A 302 6.15 16.48 -12.91
CA ARG A 302 6.74 17.17 -11.75
C ARG A 302 8.17 16.75 -11.46
N TRP A 303 8.54 15.51 -11.75
CA TRP A 303 9.87 14.96 -11.46
C TRP A 303 10.79 14.88 -12.68
N GLN A 304 10.37 15.41 -13.83
CA GLN A 304 11.19 15.45 -15.04
C GLN A 304 12.55 16.11 -14.81
N SER A 305 12.59 17.23 -14.07
CA SER A 305 13.83 17.94 -13.71
C SER A 305 14.74 17.16 -12.74
N ARG A 306 14.19 16.16 -12.04
CA ARG A 306 14.95 15.30 -11.12
C ARG A 306 15.56 14.08 -11.82
N GLY A 307 15.19 13.84 -13.08
CA GLY A 307 15.57 12.66 -13.85
C GLY A 307 14.96 11.34 -13.34
N ILE A 308 14.01 11.39 -12.40
CA ILE A 308 13.36 10.18 -11.87
C ILE A 308 12.37 9.66 -12.92
N SER A 309 12.51 8.38 -13.28
CA SER A 309 11.60 7.75 -14.24
C SER A 309 10.32 7.28 -13.54
N VAL A 310 9.15 7.61 -14.08
CA VAL A 310 7.86 7.19 -13.57
C VAL A 310 7.13 6.44 -14.67
N PHE A 311 6.72 5.21 -14.39
CA PHE A 311 5.99 4.37 -15.34
C PHE A 311 4.69 3.89 -14.71
N VAL A 312 3.66 3.74 -15.53
CA VAL A 312 2.38 3.15 -15.14
C VAL A 312 2.06 1.98 -16.05
N LEU A 313 1.45 0.94 -15.50
CA LEU A 313 1.18 -0.26 -16.27
C LEU A 313 -0.09 -0.99 -15.87
N HIS A 314 -0.58 -1.83 -16.78
CA HIS A 314 -1.49 -2.93 -16.49
C HIS A 314 -0.72 -4.26 -16.52
N PRO A 315 -0.82 -5.10 -15.48
CA PRO A 315 -0.07 -6.36 -15.41
C PRO A 315 -0.62 -7.47 -16.35
N GLY A 316 -1.78 -7.26 -16.98
CA GLY A 316 -2.38 -8.20 -17.92
C GLY A 316 -3.82 -8.58 -17.55
N ASN A 317 -4.62 -8.95 -18.56
CA ASN A 317 -6.02 -9.34 -18.34
C ASN A 317 -6.08 -10.71 -17.69
N MET A 318 -7.10 -10.91 -16.84
CA MET A 318 -7.42 -12.21 -16.25
C MET A 318 -6.19 -12.84 -15.56
N VAL A 319 -5.63 -12.21 -14.53
CA VAL A 319 -4.59 -12.85 -13.71
C VAL A 319 -5.26 -13.57 -12.55
N SER A 320 -4.98 -14.87 -12.37
CA SER A 320 -5.41 -15.62 -11.19
C SER A 320 -4.66 -15.10 -9.96
N THR A 321 -5.19 -14.05 -9.34
CA THR A 321 -4.69 -13.47 -8.09
C THR A 321 -5.68 -13.75 -6.97
N SER A 322 -5.25 -13.58 -5.71
CA SER A 322 -6.12 -13.67 -4.54
C SER A 322 -7.03 -12.43 -4.35
N LEU A 323 -7.17 -11.57 -5.36
CA LEU A 323 -8.01 -10.36 -5.30
C LEU A 323 -9.54 -10.64 -5.19
N PRO A 324 -10.15 -11.69 -5.78
CA PRO A 324 -11.60 -11.90 -5.72
C PRO A 324 -12.03 -12.72 -4.48
N ARG A 325 -11.57 -12.36 -3.28
CA ARG A 325 -11.86 -13.13 -2.04
C ARG A 325 -13.32 -13.04 -1.59
N ASN A 326 -14.01 -11.92 -1.85
CA ASN A 326 -15.25 -11.56 -1.15
C ASN A 326 -16.57 -11.94 -1.84
N TRP A 327 -16.56 -12.53 -3.05
CA TRP A 327 -17.81 -12.96 -3.69
C TRP A 327 -17.67 -14.26 -4.48
N TRP A 328 -18.51 -15.24 -4.13
CA TRP A 328 -18.54 -16.57 -4.73
C TRP A 328 -18.83 -16.52 -6.24
N PHE A 329 -19.67 -15.58 -6.69
CA PHE A 329 -19.97 -15.37 -8.11
C PHE A 329 -18.75 -14.92 -8.91
N TYR A 330 -17.91 -14.04 -8.36
CA TYR A 330 -16.65 -13.66 -9.01
C TYR A 330 -15.63 -14.80 -8.97
N ARG A 331 -15.55 -15.60 -7.90
CA ARG A 331 -14.71 -16.81 -7.86
C ARG A 331 -15.11 -17.81 -8.95
N PHE A 332 -16.40 -17.99 -9.18
CA PHE A 332 -16.96 -18.83 -10.24
C PHE A 332 -16.65 -18.28 -11.64
N LEU A 333 -16.88 -16.98 -11.87
CA LEU A 333 -16.59 -16.33 -13.15
C LEU A 333 -15.09 -16.40 -13.49
N PHE A 334 -14.20 -16.14 -12.53
CA PHE A 334 -12.74 -16.26 -12.69
C PHE A 334 -12.28 -17.72 -12.87
N ALA A 335 -12.99 -18.70 -12.30
CA ALA A 335 -12.71 -20.12 -12.53
C ALA A 335 -13.04 -20.55 -13.97
N LEU A 336 -14.04 -19.94 -14.62
CA LEU A 336 -14.39 -20.22 -16.02
C LEU A 336 -13.39 -19.65 -17.03
N VAL A 337 -12.72 -18.53 -16.71
CA VAL A 337 -11.67 -17.95 -17.56
C VAL A 337 -10.25 -18.42 -17.23
N ARG A 338 -10.07 -19.29 -16.20
CA ARG A 338 -8.75 -19.82 -15.77
C ARG A 338 -7.85 -20.36 -16.90
N PRO A 339 -8.35 -21.12 -17.91
CA PRO A 339 -7.52 -21.62 -19.01
C PRO A 339 -6.90 -20.52 -19.88
N PHE A 340 -7.42 -19.30 -19.79
CA PHE A 340 -6.98 -18.11 -20.53
C PHE A 340 -6.29 -17.08 -19.62
N THR A 341 -5.95 -17.44 -18.38
CA THR A 341 -5.30 -16.55 -17.41
C THR A 341 -3.78 -16.56 -17.55
N LYS A 342 -3.14 -15.39 -17.45
CA LYS A 342 -1.68 -15.29 -17.41
C LYS A 342 -1.11 -15.97 -16.16
N SER A 343 0.05 -16.62 -16.29
CA SER A 343 0.84 -17.05 -15.12
C SER A 343 1.29 -15.84 -14.29
N LEU A 344 1.59 -16.05 -13.01
CA LEU A 344 2.11 -14.96 -12.15
C LEU A 344 3.41 -14.37 -12.72
N GLN A 345 4.30 -15.22 -13.26
CA GLN A 345 5.52 -14.81 -13.93
C GLN A 345 5.25 -13.91 -15.15
N GLN A 346 4.22 -14.21 -15.95
CA GLN A 346 3.81 -13.36 -17.08
C GLN A 346 3.06 -12.09 -16.64
N ALA A 347 2.41 -12.11 -15.48
CA ALA A 347 1.74 -10.94 -14.93
C ALA A 347 2.75 -9.95 -14.31
N ALA A 348 3.83 -10.45 -13.72
CA ALA A 348 4.91 -9.64 -13.18
C ALA A 348 5.85 -9.08 -14.27
N SER A 349 5.87 -9.65 -15.48
CA SER A 349 6.85 -9.30 -16.51
C SER A 349 6.85 -7.84 -16.91
N THR A 350 5.68 -7.20 -17.02
CA THR A 350 5.60 -5.76 -17.38
C THR A 350 6.12 -4.88 -16.24
N THR A 351 5.84 -5.24 -14.98
CA THR A 351 6.41 -4.55 -13.80
C THR A 351 7.92 -4.63 -13.79
N ILE A 352 8.46 -5.83 -14.04
CA ILE A 352 9.89 -6.09 -14.10
C ILE A 352 10.55 -5.37 -15.29
N TYR A 353 9.88 -5.30 -16.43
CA TYR A 353 10.33 -4.55 -17.61
C TYR A 353 10.45 -3.05 -17.28
N CYS A 354 9.39 -2.44 -16.75
CA CYS A 354 9.41 -1.03 -16.32
C CYS A 354 10.52 -0.77 -15.28
N ALA A 355 10.70 -1.68 -14.32
CA ALA A 355 11.72 -1.54 -13.28
C ALA A 355 13.16 -1.68 -13.81
N THR A 356 13.43 -2.56 -14.78
CA THR A 356 14.82 -3.00 -15.05
C THR A 356 15.30 -2.81 -16.48
N ALA A 357 14.44 -2.47 -17.44
CA ALA A 357 14.82 -2.38 -18.85
C ALA A 357 15.74 -1.17 -19.12
N PRO A 358 16.99 -1.36 -19.57
CA PRO A 358 17.90 -0.25 -19.89
C PRO A 358 17.39 0.62 -21.04
N GLU A 359 16.64 0.06 -21.99
CA GLU A 359 16.02 0.78 -23.11
C GLU A 359 14.95 1.81 -22.68
N LEU A 360 14.51 1.77 -21.42
CA LEU A 360 13.60 2.76 -20.85
C LEU A 360 14.33 3.92 -20.14
N THR A 361 15.67 3.91 -20.12
CA THR A 361 16.45 4.97 -19.46
C THR A 361 16.21 6.31 -20.15
N GLY A 362 15.85 7.33 -19.37
CA GLY A 362 15.50 8.66 -19.88
C GLY A 362 14.04 8.81 -20.29
N LEU A 363 13.25 7.73 -20.28
CA LEU A 363 11.80 7.80 -20.50
C LEU A 363 11.04 7.93 -19.18
N THR A 364 9.90 8.60 -19.22
CA THR A 364 9.03 8.79 -18.05
C THR A 364 7.61 9.12 -18.52
N GLY A 365 6.60 8.90 -17.67
CA GLY A 365 5.21 9.20 -17.99
C GLY A 365 4.57 8.25 -19.00
N VAL A 366 5.16 7.07 -19.24
CA VAL A 366 4.70 6.13 -20.25
C VAL A 366 3.81 5.05 -19.64
N TYR A 367 2.71 4.74 -20.33
CA TYR A 367 1.80 3.65 -20.00
C TYR A 367 2.19 2.35 -20.73
N PHE A 368 2.30 1.25 -19.97
CA PHE A 368 2.66 -0.06 -20.49
C PHE A 368 1.56 -1.11 -20.32
N ASN A 369 1.47 -1.99 -21.29
CA ASN A 369 0.72 -3.24 -21.21
C ASN A 369 1.50 -4.32 -21.96
N ASN A 370 1.68 -5.51 -21.36
CA ASN A 370 2.41 -6.63 -21.98
C ASN A 370 3.84 -6.26 -22.43
N CYS A 371 4.58 -5.54 -21.59
CA CYS A 371 5.92 -5.00 -21.89
C CYS A 371 5.97 -4.09 -23.14
N TYR A 372 4.83 -3.56 -23.56
CA TYR A 372 4.70 -2.70 -24.73
C TYR A 372 4.12 -1.33 -24.36
N ILE A 373 4.55 -0.29 -25.06
CA ILE A 373 4.02 1.06 -24.88
C ILE A 373 2.61 1.11 -25.47
N CYS A 374 1.63 1.49 -24.66
CA CYS A 374 0.24 1.58 -25.09
C CYS A 374 -0.34 2.95 -24.79
N GLN A 375 -1.32 3.35 -25.60
CA GLN A 375 -2.11 4.55 -25.32
C GLN A 375 -3.14 4.25 -24.22
N PRO A 376 -3.11 4.97 -23.09
CA PRO A 376 -4.13 4.81 -22.05
C PRO A 376 -5.43 5.54 -22.46
N SER A 377 -6.46 5.54 -21.61
CA SER A 377 -7.73 6.20 -21.93
C SER A 377 -7.56 7.71 -22.16
N LYS A 378 -8.38 8.33 -23.02
CA LYS A 378 -8.35 9.80 -23.25
C LYS A 378 -8.48 10.58 -21.94
N LEU A 379 -9.34 10.12 -21.04
CA LEU A 379 -9.55 10.74 -19.73
C LEU A 379 -8.28 10.72 -18.86
N SER A 380 -7.47 9.66 -18.94
CA SER A 380 -6.20 9.55 -18.20
C SER A 380 -5.07 10.44 -18.72
N GLN A 381 -5.22 10.97 -19.94
CA GLN A 381 -4.29 11.92 -20.55
C GLN A 381 -4.67 13.37 -20.26
N ASN A 382 -5.79 13.60 -19.58
CA ASN A 382 -6.26 14.94 -19.24
C ASN A 382 -5.41 15.56 -18.13
N GLU A 383 -4.60 16.56 -18.50
CA GLU A 383 -3.70 17.24 -17.56
C GLU A 383 -4.44 18.04 -16.48
N THR A 384 -5.56 18.68 -16.83
CA THR A 384 -6.38 19.45 -15.88
C THR A 384 -6.89 18.54 -14.78
N LEU A 385 -7.46 17.41 -15.16
CA LEU A 385 -7.95 16.41 -14.21
C LEU A 385 -6.81 15.84 -13.33
N ALA A 386 -5.63 15.60 -13.93
CA ALA A 386 -4.47 15.11 -13.17
C ALA A 386 -3.99 16.13 -12.12
N LYS A 387 -3.98 17.43 -12.45
CA LYS A 387 -3.66 18.52 -11.52
C LYS A 387 -4.72 18.66 -10.42
N GLU A 388 -6.00 18.54 -10.76
CA GLU A 388 -7.10 18.55 -9.78
C GLU A 388 -7.00 17.38 -8.80
N LEU A 389 -6.77 16.16 -9.30
CA LEU A 389 -6.55 14.97 -8.49
C LEU A 389 -5.35 15.14 -7.54
N TRP A 390 -4.24 15.69 -8.06
CA TRP A 390 -3.05 15.96 -7.26
C TRP A 390 -3.37 16.93 -6.11
N ARG A 391 -3.99 18.07 -6.41
CA ARG A 391 -4.38 19.08 -5.42
C ARG A 391 -5.30 18.49 -4.36
N LEU A 392 -6.37 17.82 -4.77
CA LEU A 392 -7.32 17.17 -3.85
C LEU A 392 -6.63 16.12 -2.98
N SER A 393 -5.74 15.31 -3.55
CA SER A 393 -5.00 14.31 -2.77
C SER A 393 -4.15 14.97 -1.68
N GLN A 394 -3.47 16.09 -1.98
CA GLN A 394 -2.71 16.85 -0.99
C GLN A 394 -3.60 17.46 0.09
N GLU A 395 -4.72 18.08 -0.30
CA GLU A 395 -5.69 18.68 0.64
C GLU A 395 -6.27 17.63 1.58
N MET A 396 -6.75 16.50 1.04
CA MET A 396 -7.31 15.41 1.84
C MET A 396 -6.29 14.89 2.86
N ILE A 397 -5.03 14.70 2.45
CA ILE A 397 -3.95 14.27 3.35
C ILE A 397 -3.69 15.34 4.44
N GLY A 398 -3.64 16.61 4.06
CA GLY A 398 -3.45 17.72 5.00
C GLY A 398 -4.56 17.77 6.05
N GLU A 399 -5.81 17.70 5.62
CA GLU A 399 -7.01 17.66 6.49
C GLU A 399 -6.97 16.46 7.46
N ILE A 400 -6.57 15.27 6.98
CA ILE A 400 -6.48 14.07 7.82
C ILE A 400 -5.42 14.26 8.91
N PHE A 401 -4.22 14.76 8.56
CA PHE A 401 -3.19 15.00 9.56
C PHE A 401 -3.53 16.14 10.52
N GLU A 402 -4.20 17.20 10.05
CA GLU A 402 -4.75 18.24 10.91
C GLU A 402 -5.81 17.67 11.86
N SER A 403 -6.66 16.77 11.39
CA SER A 403 -7.67 16.08 12.19
C SER A 403 -7.02 15.28 13.32
N TYR A 404 -5.92 14.57 13.06
CA TYR A 404 -5.17 13.91 14.13
C TYR A 404 -4.58 14.90 15.12
N GLY A 405 -4.06 16.04 14.64
CA GLY A 405 -3.52 17.10 15.50
C GLY A 405 -4.60 17.76 16.38
N LYS A 406 -5.78 18.01 15.81
CA LYS A 406 -6.96 18.52 16.52
C LYS A 406 -7.51 17.48 17.50
N PHE A 407 -7.54 16.21 17.14
CA PHE A 407 -7.92 15.13 18.04
C PHE A 407 -6.92 14.99 19.19
N PHE A 408 -5.61 15.10 18.92
CA PHE A 408 -4.59 15.13 19.96
C PHE A 408 -4.76 16.36 20.86
N TYR A 409 -4.99 17.55 20.29
CA TYR A 409 -5.24 18.76 21.08
C TYR A 409 -6.56 18.72 21.86
N PHE A 410 -7.63 18.15 21.31
CA PHE A 410 -8.93 18.01 21.98
C PHE A 410 -8.89 16.92 23.05
N SER A 411 -8.23 15.79 22.77
CA SER A 411 -7.95 14.74 23.74
C SER A 411 -7.08 15.27 24.87
N PHE A 412 -5.98 15.97 24.55
CA PHE A 412 -5.09 16.61 25.51
C PHE A 412 -5.77 17.76 26.27
N SER A 413 -6.60 18.57 25.63
CA SER A 413 -7.38 19.65 26.27
C SER A 413 -8.48 19.08 27.17
N ASN A 414 -9.16 18.01 26.77
CA ASN A 414 -10.11 17.31 27.63
C ASN A 414 -9.40 16.56 28.76
N MET A 415 -8.20 16.04 28.52
CA MET A 415 -7.33 15.49 29.56
C MET A 415 -6.96 16.58 30.55
N LEU A 416 -6.53 17.76 30.09
CA LEU A 416 -6.21 18.94 30.93
C LEU A 416 -7.44 19.53 31.65
N LYS A 417 -8.62 19.53 31.03
CA LYS A 417 -9.89 19.96 31.66
C LYS A 417 -10.38 18.96 32.70
N LYS A 418 -10.29 17.65 32.43
CA LYS A 418 -10.50 16.59 33.42
C LYS A 418 -9.49 16.72 34.56
N SER A 419 -8.22 17.00 34.25
CA SER A 419 -7.18 17.25 35.25
C SER A 419 -7.40 18.53 36.04
N SER A 420 -8.02 19.59 35.49
CA SER A 420 -8.29 20.85 36.21
C SER A 420 -9.51 20.75 37.15
N ILE A 421 -10.54 19.98 36.76
CA ILE A 421 -11.66 19.64 37.67
C ILE A 421 -11.17 18.73 38.78
N ILE A 422 -10.27 17.78 38.46
CA ILE A 422 -9.58 16.98 39.46
C ILE A 422 -8.69 17.87 40.33
N LEU A 423 -7.94 18.83 39.80
CA LEU A 423 -7.00 19.68 40.56
C LEU A 423 -7.69 20.60 41.59
N VAL A 424 -8.87 21.15 41.26
CA VAL A 424 -9.65 21.97 42.21
C VAL A 424 -10.27 21.10 43.31
N THR A 425 -10.67 19.87 42.98
CA THR A 425 -11.19 18.90 43.95
C THR A 425 -10.05 18.32 44.82
N LEU A 426 -8.86 18.16 44.23
CA LEU A 426 -7.65 17.62 44.85
C LEU A 426 -6.96 18.66 45.76
N LEU A 427 -7.05 19.96 45.48
CA LEU A 427 -6.56 21.01 46.38
C LEU A 427 -7.39 21.15 47.67
N ILE A 428 -8.66 20.69 47.66
CA ILE A 428 -9.49 20.60 48.87
C ILE A 428 -9.18 19.30 49.64
N LEU A 429 -8.72 18.25 48.97
CA LEU A 429 -8.40 16.95 49.56
C LEU A 429 -6.93 16.77 49.98
N ILE A 430 -5.98 17.52 49.40
CA ILE A 430 -4.56 17.53 49.79
C ILE A 430 -4.33 18.57 50.89
N ARG A 431 -4.94 18.29 52.05
CA ARG A 431 -4.32 18.60 53.35
C ARG A 431 -4.07 17.32 54.16
N ILE A 432 -4.17 16.14 53.54
CA ILE A 432 -3.93 14.85 54.18
C ILE A 432 -3.17 13.94 53.20
N THR A 433 -1.87 13.77 53.48
CA THR A 433 -0.96 12.65 53.12
C THR A 433 -0.55 12.37 51.66
N TYR A 434 0.75 12.13 51.53
CA TYR A 434 1.55 11.80 50.34
C TYR A 434 1.33 10.39 49.77
N GLY A 435 1.54 10.21 48.46
CA GLY A 435 1.85 8.94 47.78
C GLY A 435 1.33 8.85 46.34
N LYS A 436 2.23 8.81 45.34
CA LYS A 436 1.91 8.66 43.90
C LYS A 436 1.46 7.22 43.58
N ARG A 437 0.46 7.03 42.71
CA ARG A 437 -0.02 5.74 42.16
C ARG A 437 -0.13 5.79 40.64
N GLY A 438 0.12 4.68 39.94
CA GLY A 438 0.09 4.54 38.48
C GLY A 438 -1.33 4.51 37.88
N PRO A 439 -1.44 4.45 36.54
CA PRO A 439 -2.70 4.55 35.82
C PRO A 439 -3.41 3.19 35.79
N HIS A 440 -4.74 3.22 35.81
CA HIS A 440 -5.68 2.09 35.76
C HIS A 440 -6.21 1.59 37.11
N HIS A 441 -7.12 2.39 37.70
CA HIS A 441 -8.23 1.82 38.47
C HIS A 441 -9.50 2.65 38.21
N PRO A 442 -10.46 2.17 37.40
CA PRO A 442 -11.76 2.79 37.29
C PRO A 442 -12.69 2.22 38.36
N ARG A 443 -12.75 2.83 39.55
CA ARG A 443 -13.84 2.56 40.50
C ARG A 443 -15.16 3.12 39.99
N GLY A 444 -15.93 2.30 39.28
CA GLY A 444 -17.40 2.40 39.30
C GLY A 444 -17.91 1.71 40.56
N GLU A 445 -18.82 2.36 41.30
CA GLU A 445 -19.43 1.79 42.50
C GLU A 445 -20.25 0.55 42.15
N TYR A 446 -19.78 -0.62 42.57
CA TYR A 446 -20.60 -1.83 42.76
C TYR A 446 -20.39 -2.34 44.19
N ILE A 447 -21.45 -2.28 45.00
CA ILE A 447 -21.49 -2.91 46.32
C ILE A 447 -22.02 -4.33 46.12
N VAL A 448 -21.17 -5.34 46.25
CA VAL A 448 -21.60 -6.75 46.33
C VAL A 448 -20.85 -7.46 47.46
N LYS A 449 -21.57 -8.35 48.17
CA LYS A 449 -21.19 -9.00 49.42
C LYS A 449 -19.89 -9.81 49.31
N ARG A 450 -19.05 -9.66 50.34
CA ARG A 450 -17.62 -10.01 50.39
C ARG A 450 -17.28 -11.47 50.73
N GLU A 451 -18.24 -12.39 50.71
CA GLU A 451 -18.03 -13.73 51.30
C GLU A 451 -18.27 -14.92 50.36
N THR A 452 -18.74 -14.73 49.12
CA THR A 452 -19.23 -15.85 48.29
C THR A 452 -18.44 -16.18 47.01
N LYS A 453 -17.30 -15.52 46.71
CA LYS A 453 -16.57 -15.76 45.44
C LYS A 453 -15.07 -16.04 45.57
N LYS A 454 -14.59 -16.44 46.76
CA LYS A 454 -13.19 -16.89 46.90
C LYS A 454 -12.90 -18.22 46.18
N GLN A 455 -13.93 -19.08 46.01
CA GLN A 455 -13.81 -20.38 45.33
C GLN A 455 -13.94 -20.30 43.79
N GLU A 456 -14.72 -19.36 43.24
CA GLU A 456 -14.80 -19.14 41.77
C GLU A 456 -13.50 -18.56 41.19
N PHE A 457 -12.71 -17.88 42.04
CA PHE A 457 -11.43 -17.28 41.65
C PHE A 457 -10.34 -18.32 41.38
N THR A 458 -10.27 -19.38 42.20
CA THR A 458 -9.31 -20.46 41.99
C THR A 458 -9.56 -21.19 40.68
N GLU A 459 -10.79 -21.43 40.24
CA GLU A 459 -11.05 -22.17 38.98
C GLU A 459 -10.59 -21.42 37.71
N HIS A 460 -10.68 -20.09 37.69
CA HIS A 460 -10.37 -19.29 36.51
C HIS A 460 -8.89 -18.89 36.38
N LEU A 461 -8.14 -18.83 37.49
CA LEU A 461 -6.72 -18.43 37.50
C LEU A 461 -5.77 -19.44 38.17
N SER A 462 -6.25 -20.56 38.73
CA SER A 462 -5.38 -21.68 39.10
C SER A 462 -4.87 -22.32 37.81
N HIS A 463 -3.63 -21.99 37.47
CA HIS A 463 -2.94 -22.65 36.39
C HIS A 463 -2.50 -24.00 36.93
N ASP A 464 -3.26 -25.05 36.62
CA ASP A 464 -2.77 -26.41 36.82
C ASP A 464 -1.45 -26.53 36.04
N ALA A 465 -0.45 -27.23 36.61
CA ALA A 465 0.89 -27.33 36.05
C ALA A 465 0.92 -27.75 34.57
N GLU A 466 -0.14 -28.44 34.11
CA GLU A 466 -0.40 -28.85 32.73
C GLU A 466 -0.64 -27.66 31.76
N HIS A 467 -1.30 -26.57 32.19
CA HIS A 467 -1.55 -25.38 31.33
C HIS A 467 -0.30 -24.51 31.17
N ILE A 468 0.51 -24.39 32.23
CA ILE A 468 1.80 -23.69 32.15
C ILE A 468 2.71 -24.42 31.16
N GLU A 469 2.68 -25.75 31.15
CA GLU A 469 3.43 -26.57 30.20
C GLU A 469 2.94 -26.40 28.74
N GLU A 470 1.63 -26.23 28.51
CA GLU A 470 1.06 -25.94 27.18
C GLU A 470 1.49 -24.56 26.65
N ASP A 471 1.46 -23.51 27.49
CA ASP A 471 1.91 -22.17 27.11
C ASP A 471 3.44 -22.11 26.87
N LEU A 472 4.23 -22.88 27.64
CA LEU A 472 5.68 -22.98 27.48
C LEU A 472 6.09 -23.79 26.23
N THR A 473 5.35 -24.84 25.87
CA THR A 473 5.61 -25.66 24.66
C THR A 473 5.20 -24.97 23.36
N GLY A 474 4.20 -24.09 23.40
CA GLY A 474 3.72 -23.31 22.24
C GLY A 474 4.73 -22.27 21.70
N MET A 475 5.76 -21.91 22.47
CA MET A 475 6.72 -20.85 22.11
C MET A 475 8.19 -21.29 22.27
N HIS A 476 8.59 -22.34 21.53
CA HIS A 476 10.02 -22.65 21.25
C HIS A 476 10.93 -22.83 22.47
N VAL A 477 10.41 -23.30 23.60
CA VAL A 477 11.24 -23.95 24.64
C VAL A 477 11.39 -25.42 24.24
N HIS A 478 12.61 -25.97 24.25
CA HIS A 478 12.80 -27.38 23.90
C HIS A 478 11.96 -28.25 24.84
N HIS A 479 11.15 -29.15 24.29
CA HIS A 479 10.23 -30.02 25.05
C HIS A 479 10.92 -30.89 26.13
N LYS A 480 12.25 -31.05 26.04
CA LYS A 480 13.08 -31.73 27.05
C LYS A 480 13.44 -30.85 28.25
N ASP A 481 13.43 -29.52 28.11
CA ASP A 481 13.82 -28.59 29.17
C ASP A 481 12.63 -28.25 30.09
N VAL A 482 11.40 -28.22 29.59
CA VAL A 482 10.19 -27.87 30.39
C VAL A 482 9.82 -28.96 31.42
N ALA A 483 10.02 -30.23 31.05
CA ALA A 483 9.76 -31.37 31.94
C ALA A 483 10.78 -31.51 33.08
N GLU A 484 11.94 -30.84 32.98
CA GLU A 484 13.01 -30.85 33.98
C GLU A 484 13.01 -29.60 34.87
N MET A 485 12.17 -28.60 34.60
CA MET A 485 12.06 -27.35 35.37
C MET A 485 11.35 -27.52 36.71
N THR A 486 11.81 -26.79 37.73
CA THR A 486 11.07 -26.69 39.00
C THR A 486 9.81 -25.81 38.86
N GLU A 487 8.86 -25.93 39.79
CA GLU A 487 7.62 -25.14 39.77
C GLU A 487 7.89 -23.63 39.92
N GLU A 488 8.97 -23.26 40.61
CA GLU A 488 9.42 -21.87 40.71
C GLU A 488 9.97 -21.35 39.37
N GLU A 489 10.69 -22.19 38.62
CA GLU A 489 11.20 -21.84 37.29
C GLU A 489 10.06 -21.68 36.28
N LYS A 490 9.08 -22.60 36.31
CA LYS A 490 7.88 -22.52 35.46
C LYS A 490 7.09 -21.23 35.74
N SER A 491 6.90 -20.89 37.02
CA SER A 491 6.19 -19.68 37.42
C SER A 491 6.93 -18.41 37.00
N PHE A 492 8.26 -18.40 37.06
CA PHE A 492 9.10 -17.29 36.59
C PHE A 492 9.02 -17.11 35.07
N TYR A 493 9.14 -18.20 34.29
CA TYR A 493 9.04 -18.12 32.84
C TYR A 493 7.64 -17.73 32.39
N TYR A 494 6.60 -18.22 33.05
CA TYR A 494 5.22 -17.80 32.80
C TYR A 494 5.05 -16.29 33.01
N PHE A 495 5.51 -15.76 34.16
CA PHE A 495 5.51 -14.32 34.42
C PHE A 495 6.24 -13.52 33.32
N LYS A 496 7.43 -13.97 32.90
CA LYS A 496 8.22 -13.30 31.86
C LYS A 496 7.62 -13.39 30.46
N ILE A 497 6.84 -14.43 30.15
CA ILE A 497 6.18 -14.58 28.84
C ILE A 497 5.01 -13.60 28.70
N HIS A 498 4.33 -13.28 29.80
CA HIS A 498 3.17 -12.39 29.80
C HIS A 498 3.53 -10.90 29.97
N ASP A 499 4.72 -10.60 30.49
CA ASP A 499 5.39 -9.28 30.46
C ASP A 499 5.73 -8.89 29.01
N THR A 500 4.76 -8.33 28.31
CA THR A 500 4.80 -8.08 26.86
C THR A 500 5.67 -6.88 26.52
N ASP A 501 5.75 -5.89 27.41
CA ASP A 501 6.60 -4.71 27.23
C ASP A 501 8.00 -4.83 27.89
N ASN A 502 8.25 -5.95 28.57
CA ASN A 502 9.51 -6.34 29.20
C ASN A 502 9.95 -5.31 30.27
N ASN A 503 9.00 -4.86 31.09
CA ASN A 503 9.21 -3.90 32.17
C ASN A 503 9.37 -4.58 33.56
N ASP A 504 9.35 -5.91 33.63
CA ASP A 504 9.40 -6.75 34.84
C ASP A 504 8.18 -6.60 35.78
N ASN A 505 7.09 -6.02 35.29
CA ASN A 505 5.81 -5.96 35.99
C ASN A 505 4.66 -6.31 35.04
N LEU A 506 3.60 -6.92 35.58
CA LEU A 506 2.38 -7.20 34.83
C LEU A 506 1.34 -6.11 35.09
N ASP A 507 0.77 -5.57 34.01
CA ASP A 507 -0.43 -4.74 34.08
C ASP A 507 -1.72 -5.54 33.85
N GLY A 508 -2.87 -4.91 34.10
CA GLY A 508 -4.17 -5.56 33.91
C GLY A 508 -4.45 -5.98 32.47
N LEU A 509 -3.88 -5.32 31.46
CA LEU A 509 -4.07 -5.69 30.05
C LEU A 509 -3.27 -6.95 29.69
N GLU A 510 -2.07 -7.08 30.23
CA GLU A 510 -1.22 -8.26 30.10
C GLU A 510 -1.85 -9.48 30.79
N MET A 511 -2.45 -9.26 31.96
CA MET A 511 -3.21 -10.27 32.68
C MET A 511 -4.49 -10.70 31.95
N ILE A 512 -5.27 -9.76 31.40
CA ILE A 512 -6.46 -10.08 30.58
C ILE A 512 -6.04 -10.88 29.35
N LYS A 513 -4.95 -10.48 28.69
CA LYS A 513 -4.43 -11.18 27.52
C LYS A 513 -3.96 -12.60 27.86
N ALA A 514 -3.35 -12.80 29.03
CA ALA A 514 -3.00 -14.13 29.55
C ALA A 514 -4.26 -14.98 29.78
N ALA A 515 -5.26 -14.44 30.49
CA ALA A 515 -6.52 -15.13 30.77
C ALA A 515 -7.34 -15.47 29.51
N MET A 516 -7.31 -14.61 28.50
CA MET A 516 -7.99 -14.85 27.22
C MET A 516 -7.29 -15.91 26.35
N HIS A 517 -6.02 -16.23 26.61
CA HIS A 517 -5.32 -17.30 25.89
C HIS A 517 -5.88 -18.70 26.21
N ARG A 518 -6.38 -18.90 27.45
CA ARG A 518 -6.97 -20.16 27.96
C ARG A 518 -8.30 -20.52 27.30
N HIS A 519 -9.09 -19.52 26.91
CA HIS A 519 -10.42 -19.71 26.36
C HIS A 519 -10.38 -19.51 24.83
N GLY A 520 -10.12 -20.58 24.08
CA GLY A 520 -10.01 -20.52 22.62
C GLY A 520 -11.28 -20.04 21.91
N ASN A 521 -11.13 -19.11 20.95
CA ASN A 521 -12.16 -18.57 20.04
C ASN A 521 -13.57 -18.35 20.65
N PHE A 522 -13.80 -17.17 21.25
CA PHE A 522 -15.11 -16.80 21.78
C PHE A 522 -15.75 -15.59 21.07
N GLU A 523 -17.07 -15.69 20.84
CA GLU A 523 -17.98 -14.58 20.54
C GLU A 523 -18.55 -14.00 21.86
N MET A 524 -18.98 -12.73 21.81
CA MET A 524 -19.71 -11.92 22.80
C MET A 524 -18.93 -11.09 23.83
N GLN A 525 -19.32 -9.82 23.90
CA GLN A 525 -18.83 -8.72 24.76
C GLN A 525 -18.98 -9.00 26.28
N ASP A 526 -19.85 -9.94 26.68
CA ASP A 526 -20.22 -10.18 28.08
C ASP A 526 -19.15 -10.95 28.86
N GLU A 527 -18.39 -11.85 28.22
CA GLU A 527 -17.29 -12.57 28.87
C GLU A 527 -16.05 -11.68 29.08
N LEU A 528 -15.79 -10.73 28.19
CA LEU A 528 -14.69 -9.77 28.36
C LEU A 528 -14.88 -8.91 29.60
N ASN A 529 -16.11 -8.51 29.89
CA ASN A 529 -16.44 -7.76 31.11
C ASN A 529 -16.20 -8.62 32.36
N HIS A 530 -16.52 -9.92 32.30
CA HIS A 530 -16.26 -10.85 33.40
C HIS A 530 -14.75 -11.03 33.64
N VAL A 531 -13.96 -11.29 32.60
CA VAL A 531 -12.50 -11.43 32.70
C VAL A 531 -11.86 -10.14 33.22
N THR A 532 -12.31 -8.98 32.75
CA THR A 532 -11.83 -7.68 33.23
C THR A 532 -12.12 -7.51 34.72
N MET A 533 -13.33 -7.84 35.17
CA MET A 533 -13.73 -7.75 36.59
C MET A 533 -12.87 -8.65 37.49
N VAL A 534 -12.57 -9.87 37.05
CA VAL A 534 -11.73 -10.82 37.80
C VAL A 534 -10.28 -10.32 37.90
N VAL A 535 -9.74 -9.75 36.82
CA VAL A 535 -8.39 -9.18 36.82
C VAL A 535 -8.31 -7.95 37.71
N ASP A 536 -9.31 -7.07 37.68
CA ASP A 536 -9.37 -5.89 38.55
C ASP A 536 -9.42 -6.29 40.04
N GLU A 537 -10.19 -7.32 40.39
CA GLU A 537 -10.28 -7.84 41.77
C GLU A 537 -8.94 -8.45 42.22
N PHE A 538 -8.25 -9.17 41.32
CA PHE A 538 -6.93 -9.71 41.62
C PHE A 538 -5.88 -8.63 41.82
N LEU A 539 -5.84 -7.61 40.95
CA LEU A 539 -4.92 -6.48 41.12
C LEU A 539 -5.18 -5.77 42.45
N ASP A 540 -6.44 -5.56 42.83
CA ASP A 540 -6.79 -4.97 44.13
C ASP A 540 -6.30 -5.79 45.34
N PHE A 541 -6.15 -7.10 45.18
CA PHE A 541 -5.64 -8.02 46.19
C PHE A 541 -4.10 -8.13 46.18
N ALA A 542 -3.51 -8.30 45.00
CA ALA A 542 -2.11 -8.67 44.80
C ALA A 542 -1.16 -7.47 44.75
N ASP A 543 -1.64 -6.30 44.31
CA ASP A 543 -0.85 -5.06 44.27
C ASP A 543 -0.76 -4.44 45.68
N LEU A 544 0.22 -4.93 46.44
CA LEU A 544 0.44 -4.54 47.83
C LEU A 544 0.85 -3.07 47.96
N ASN A 545 1.58 -2.58 46.96
CA ASN A 545 2.16 -1.24 46.98
C ASN A 545 1.22 -0.18 46.35
N LYS A 546 0.17 -0.63 45.64
CA LYS A 546 -0.88 0.14 44.99
C LYS A 546 -0.39 1.02 43.84
N ASP A 547 0.62 0.59 43.10
CA ASP A 547 1.16 1.30 41.95
C ASP A 547 0.44 0.96 40.63
N GLY A 548 -0.46 -0.02 40.63
CA GLY A 548 -1.22 -0.49 39.47
C GLY A 548 -0.54 -1.60 38.69
N PHE A 549 0.56 -2.15 39.20
CA PHE A 549 1.34 -3.21 38.56
C PHE A 549 1.60 -4.37 39.54
N LEU A 550 1.94 -5.53 39.00
CA LEU A 550 2.42 -6.67 39.79
C LEU A 550 3.85 -7.02 39.39
N ASN A 551 4.78 -6.80 40.32
CA ASN A 551 6.11 -7.42 40.18
C ASN A 551 6.06 -8.91 40.51
N TYR A 552 7.12 -9.64 40.17
CA TYR A 552 7.20 -11.09 40.38
C TYR A 552 6.98 -11.51 41.85
N ALA A 553 7.45 -10.71 42.80
CA ALA A 553 7.31 -11.04 44.23
C ALA A 553 5.85 -10.90 44.71
N GLU A 554 5.14 -9.88 44.25
CA GLU A 554 3.70 -9.69 44.50
C GLU A 554 2.87 -10.79 43.82
N TYR A 555 3.20 -11.13 42.57
CA TYR A 555 2.57 -12.19 41.80
C TYR A 555 2.65 -13.56 42.49
N ILE A 556 3.86 -14.01 42.87
CA ILE A 556 4.05 -15.31 43.54
C ILE A 556 3.40 -15.33 44.92
N LYS A 557 3.47 -14.21 45.66
CA LYS A 557 2.84 -14.13 46.98
C LYS A 557 1.31 -14.25 46.87
N ALA A 558 0.70 -13.64 45.86
CA ALA A 558 -0.72 -13.75 45.61
C ALA A 558 -1.12 -15.19 45.20
N MET A 559 -0.34 -15.84 44.34
CA MET A 559 -0.55 -17.24 43.93
C MET A 559 -0.39 -18.24 45.08
N ASN A 560 0.59 -18.05 45.96
CA ASN A 560 0.80 -18.93 47.11
C ASN A 560 -0.27 -18.72 48.20
N SER A 561 -0.74 -17.49 48.39
CA SER A 561 -1.79 -17.18 49.37
C SER A 561 -3.18 -17.73 49.01
N SER A 562 -3.38 -18.16 47.76
CA SER A 562 -4.62 -18.78 47.30
C SER A 562 -4.64 -20.31 47.49
N GLN A 563 -3.49 -20.94 47.81
CA GLN A 563 -3.40 -22.39 48.10
C GLN A 563 -3.61 -22.74 49.59
N ASP A 564 -3.37 -21.79 50.51
CA ASP A 564 -3.36 -22.02 51.96
C ASP A 564 -4.76 -22.09 52.64
N GLU A 565 -5.86 -21.94 51.90
CA GLU A 565 -7.24 -22.03 52.43
C GLU A 565 -7.99 -23.32 52.05
N SER A 566 -7.26 -24.41 51.83
CA SER A 566 -7.85 -25.75 51.73
C SER A 566 -8.02 -26.35 53.14
N PRO A 567 -9.24 -26.63 53.64
CA PRO A 567 -9.38 -27.29 54.94
C PRO A 567 -8.81 -28.72 54.88
N PRO A 568 -8.18 -29.23 55.95
CA PRO A 568 -7.63 -30.58 55.96
C PRO A 568 -8.76 -31.61 55.82
N LEU A 569 -8.68 -32.44 54.78
CA LEU A 569 -9.56 -33.59 54.59
C LEU A 569 -9.45 -34.51 55.81
N SER A 570 -10.54 -34.57 56.57
CA SER A 570 -10.73 -35.49 57.69
C SER A 570 -10.59 -36.94 57.21
N SER A 571 -9.69 -37.66 57.85
CA SER A 571 -9.61 -39.11 57.81
C SER A 571 -10.91 -39.74 58.34
N THR A 572 -11.74 -40.27 57.46
CA THR A 572 -12.72 -41.30 57.81
C THR A 572 -12.33 -42.60 57.11
N ASN A 573 -11.97 -43.55 57.95
CA ASN A 573 -11.70 -44.95 57.64
C ASN A 573 -12.85 -45.58 56.83
N GLU A 574 -12.51 -46.28 55.75
CA GLU A 574 -13.24 -47.49 55.39
C GLU A 574 -12.26 -48.63 55.12
N GLU A 575 -12.35 -49.62 56.00
CA GLU A 575 -11.76 -50.94 55.90
C GLU A 575 -12.38 -51.73 54.73
N SER A 576 -11.51 -52.46 54.04
CA SER A 576 -11.68 -53.76 53.38
C SER A 576 -13.05 -54.45 53.35
N SER A 577 -13.52 -54.82 52.15
CA SER A 577 -13.94 -56.19 51.72
C SER A 577 -14.60 -56.11 50.33
N GLU A 578 -14.02 -56.61 49.24
CA GLU A 578 -13.99 -57.99 48.70
C GLU A 578 -15.35 -58.67 48.40
N ASN A 579 -15.42 -59.24 47.16
CA ASN A 579 -16.33 -60.27 46.61
C ASN A 579 -17.72 -59.86 46.11
N GLN A 580 -18.01 -60.02 44.81
CA GLN A 580 -18.42 -61.23 44.05
C GLN A 580 -19.83 -61.78 44.39
N LEU A 581 -20.56 -62.08 43.30
CA LEU A 581 -21.79 -62.90 43.15
C LEU A 581 -23.13 -62.23 43.49
N ASN A 582 -23.87 -61.78 42.47
CA ASN A 582 -24.80 -62.58 41.64
C ASN A 582 -25.34 -61.79 40.46
#